data_AF-A0A960EDG4-F1
#
_entry.id   AF-A0A960EDG4-F1
#
_cell.length_a   1.000
_cell.length_b   1.000
_cell.length_c   1.000
_cell.angle_alpha   90.00
_cell.angle_beta   90.00
_cell.angle_gamma   90.00
#
_symmetry.space_group_name_H-M   'P 1'
#
loop_
_entity.id
_entity.type
_entity.pdbx_description
1 polymer ?
#
loop_
_entity_poly.entity_id
_entity_poly.type
_entity_poly.pdbx_seq_one_letter_code
_entity_poly.pdbx_strand_id
1 'polypeptide(L)'
;AAQDTNGDGQPTTLTLQIDNIDIAGVTDLGFSGLFAEDDDGANQDWDADALVYVEARIDDGVWVKILQFASQGATNTEPGLDTDFDGVADGPALTSALTAFNAAIAGTGAELDLRITIENLESGDEDIAFDDLTVTGTPGATEIDVLNETFDDASKFTASTGFFSDTAVSSGFDFFGLTDGAGDDDFGSDPAPVGIKAYTGTDGRFLTGMDLDGEGAGLPITVTWSGLDISGLSDLRFEGDFAEFLDGSGNIDSADFIRLSASIDGAPAEVLFEFRGDQQFNGVFRLDTDLDGTGDGTQLTGDLSTFLADIAGTGSTLDLTLEVSVNAGDEDFAVDNFRVIGTSGATIEPAVVVKSGDGISVDEDLTIIDTFTVEFSTVPTHPVEITVAAPDGQSLVSTDGVFFSNTVTIVPTDTTPTTIHVRAANDSIDENSPHFGEITFTTSSADPDYNELAINPLSVEIEDNEITKIHDIQGAGDASAMDGEVVTVEAVVTGLVTNNAGVVTGFFLQEEDADADADAATSEGIFVFAYDPSVSVGDKVRVTATVDEFNGLT
;
A
#
# COMPACT_ATOMS: atom_id res chain seq x y z
N ALA A 1 -28.06 6.73 8.99
CA ALA A 1 -28.62 6.53 10.31
C ALA A 1 -30.05 5.99 10.23
N ALA A 2 -30.47 5.20 11.21
CA ALA A 2 -31.83 4.70 11.39
C ALA A 2 -32.12 4.59 12.89
N GLN A 3 -33.39 4.78 13.28
CA GLN A 3 -33.89 4.62 14.65
C GLN A 3 -35.35 4.18 14.57
N ASP A 4 -35.82 3.35 15.51
CA ASP A 4 -37.23 2.90 15.62
C ASP A 4 -37.85 2.65 14.23
N THR A 5 -37.29 1.65 13.55
CA THR A 5 -37.53 1.44 12.12
C THR A 5 -38.96 1.03 11.79
N ASN A 6 -39.77 0.65 12.79
CA ASN A 6 -41.14 0.18 12.60
C ASN A 6 -42.22 1.08 13.27
N GLY A 7 -41.87 2.10 14.04
CA GLY A 7 -42.81 2.93 14.83
C GLY A 7 -43.94 3.59 14.02
N ASP A 8 -43.70 3.84 12.72
CA ASP A 8 -44.67 4.39 11.77
C ASP A 8 -45.39 3.31 10.91
N GLY A 9 -45.25 2.02 11.24
CA GLY A 9 -45.83 0.88 10.51
C GLY A 9 -44.99 0.40 9.32
N GLN A 10 -43.69 0.69 9.33
CA GLN A 10 -42.69 0.25 8.36
C GLN A 10 -42.22 -1.18 8.65
N PRO A 11 -41.54 -1.86 7.69
CA PRO A 11 -41.03 -3.21 7.91
C PRO A 11 -39.90 -3.21 8.96
N THR A 12 -39.81 -4.32 9.68
CA THR A 12 -38.80 -4.61 10.71
C THR A 12 -37.40 -4.87 10.15
N THR A 13 -37.31 -5.01 8.82
CA THR A 13 -36.05 -5.18 8.10
C THR A 13 -35.94 -4.09 7.05
N LEU A 14 -34.89 -3.29 7.16
CA LEU A 14 -34.51 -2.28 6.16
C LEU A 14 -33.23 -2.73 5.45
N THR A 15 -33.13 -2.42 4.17
CA THR A 15 -31.92 -2.70 3.38
C THR A 15 -31.51 -1.46 2.61
N LEU A 16 -30.21 -1.18 2.64
CA LEU A 16 -29.53 -0.25 1.75
C LEU A 16 -28.64 -1.08 0.84
N GLN A 17 -28.79 -0.91 -0.48
CA GLN A 17 -28.03 -1.68 -1.46
C GLN A 17 -27.23 -0.75 -2.37
N ILE A 18 -25.98 -1.11 -2.61
CA ILE A 18 -25.05 -0.44 -3.52
C ILE A 18 -24.62 -1.48 -4.54
N ASP A 19 -25.03 -1.28 -5.79
CA ASP A 19 -24.90 -2.27 -6.86
C ASP A 19 -23.87 -1.88 -7.91
N ASN A 20 -23.29 -2.89 -8.57
CA ASN A 20 -22.40 -2.78 -9.73
C ASN A 20 -21.12 -1.96 -9.45
N ILE A 21 -20.45 -2.23 -8.32
CA ILE A 21 -19.11 -1.72 -8.05
C ILE A 21 -18.12 -2.50 -8.94
N ASP A 22 -17.36 -1.81 -9.78
CA ASP A 22 -16.36 -2.42 -10.67
C ASP A 22 -15.16 -2.91 -9.86
N ILE A 23 -14.94 -4.22 -9.87
CA ILE A 23 -13.81 -4.89 -9.23
C ILE A 23 -13.01 -5.72 -10.25
N ALA A 24 -13.17 -5.45 -11.55
CA ALA A 24 -12.54 -6.22 -12.60
C ALA A 24 -11.01 -6.14 -12.51
N GLY A 25 -10.40 -7.31 -12.34
CA GLY A 25 -8.95 -7.40 -12.19
C GLY A 25 -8.46 -6.83 -10.87
N VAL A 26 -9.27 -6.82 -9.80
CA VAL A 26 -8.89 -6.41 -8.46
C VAL A 26 -8.87 -7.63 -7.52
N THR A 27 -7.85 -7.74 -6.67
CA THR A 27 -7.65 -8.73 -5.61
C THR A 27 -7.69 -8.07 -4.23
N ASP A 28 -7.59 -8.86 -3.16
CA ASP A 28 -7.51 -8.39 -1.77
C ASP A 28 -8.58 -7.35 -1.39
N LEU A 29 -9.81 -7.64 -1.81
CA LEU A 29 -10.94 -6.73 -1.61
C LEU A 29 -11.21 -6.51 -0.12
N GLY A 30 -11.44 -5.26 0.26
CA GLY A 30 -11.77 -4.84 1.61
C GLY A 30 -13.00 -3.96 1.63
N PHE A 31 -13.66 -3.92 2.78
CA PHE A 31 -14.72 -2.98 3.13
C PHE A 31 -14.29 -2.23 4.38
N SER A 32 -14.52 -0.92 4.40
CA SER A 32 -14.45 -0.12 5.61
C SER A 32 -15.67 0.79 5.73
N GLY A 33 -16.03 1.15 6.95
CA GLY A 33 -17.06 2.15 7.21
C GLY A 33 -16.96 2.66 8.64
N LEU A 34 -17.43 3.88 8.86
CA LEU A 34 -17.61 4.44 10.19
C LEU A 34 -18.97 4.00 10.73
N PHE A 35 -19.03 3.51 11.97
CA PHE A 35 -20.27 3.10 12.65
C PHE A 35 -20.31 3.67 14.07
N ALA A 36 -21.51 4.01 14.51
CA ALA A 36 -21.80 4.52 15.86
C ALA A 36 -23.22 4.16 16.26
N GLU A 37 -23.47 4.12 17.56
CA GLU A 37 -24.79 4.00 18.19
C GLU A 37 -24.89 5.08 19.28
N ASP A 38 -26.02 5.75 19.40
CA ASP A 38 -26.17 6.84 20.37
C ASP A 38 -26.26 6.27 21.79
N ASP A 39 -25.24 6.53 22.61
CA ASP A 39 -25.24 6.11 24.01
C ASP A 39 -26.08 7.07 24.86
N ASP A 40 -27.29 6.65 25.23
CA ASP A 40 -28.19 7.38 26.11
C ASP A 40 -27.84 7.24 27.62
N GLY A 41 -26.76 6.49 27.93
CA GLY A 41 -26.31 6.16 29.27
C GLY A 41 -26.80 4.79 29.76
N ALA A 42 -27.74 4.76 30.71
CA ALA A 42 -28.12 3.53 31.42
C ALA A 42 -29.18 2.68 30.72
N ASN A 43 -29.78 3.14 29.61
CA ASN A 43 -30.79 2.39 28.85
C ASN A 43 -30.24 2.04 27.47
N GLN A 44 -29.19 1.23 27.46
CA GLN A 44 -28.77 0.53 26.25
C GLN A 44 -29.99 -0.19 25.65
N ASP A 45 -30.27 -0.01 24.36
CA ASP A 45 -31.64 -0.26 23.87
C ASP A 45 -31.76 -1.44 22.90
N TRP A 46 -30.65 -1.99 22.37
CA TRP A 46 -30.74 -3.11 21.42
C TRP A 46 -31.24 -4.40 22.08
N ASP A 47 -32.34 -4.92 21.55
CA ASP A 47 -32.91 -6.20 21.95
C ASP A 47 -32.14 -7.42 21.40
N ALA A 48 -32.42 -8.60 21.96
CA ALA A 48 -31.72 -9.85 21.63
C ALA A 48 -31.78 -10.27 20.15
N ASP A 49 -32.70 -9.69 19.37
CA ASP A 49 -32.87 -9.92 17.93
C ASP A 49 -32.52 -8.71 17.06
N ALA A 50 -32.05 -7.61 17.64
CA ALA A 50 -31.55 -6.43 16.93
C ALA A 50 -30.19 -6.73 16.26
N LEU A 51 -30.12 -6.51 14.94
CA LEU A 51 -28.93 -6.79 14.14
C LEU A 51 -28.72 -5.72 13.06
N VAL A 52 -27.47 -5.29 12.89
CA VAL A 52 -27.04 -4.53 11.71
C VAL A 52 -25.88 -5.25 11.07
N TYR A 53 -25.99 -5.60 9.79
CA TYR A 53 -24.92 -6.33 9.12
C TYR A 53 -24.71 -5.91 7.68
N VAL A 54 -23.48 -6.08 7.22
CA VAL A 54 -23.05 -5.82 5.85
C VAL A 54 -22.82 -7.15 5.14
N GLU A 55 -23.35 -7.28 3.94
CA GLU A 55 -23.13 -8.41 3.05
C GLU A 55 -22.50 -7.93 1.75
N ALA A 56 -21.65 -8.79 1.17
CA ALA A 56 -21.07 -8.63 -0.14
C ALA A 56 -21.50 -9.77 -1.07
N ARG A 57 -21.60 -9.48 -2.36
CA ARG A 57 -21.85 -10.46 -3.41
C ARG A 57 -21.03 -10.12 -4.65
N ILE A 58 -20.27 -11.10 -5.14
CA ILE A 58 -19.45 -10.96 -6.35
C ILE A 58 -20.15 -11.68 -7.52
N ASP A 59 -20.19 -11.04 -8.69
CA ASP A 59 -20.67 -11.58 -9.98
C ASP A 59 -22.04 -12.28 -9.89
N ASP A 60 -23.01 -11.61 -9.27
CA ASP A 60 -24.36 -12.16 -9.03
C ASP A 60 -24.38 -13.47 -8.21
N GLY A 61 -23.33 -13.74 -7.44
CA GLY A 61 -23.16 -14.92 -6.61
C GLY A 61 -24.07 -15.00 -5.37
N VAL A 62 -23.57 -15.62 -4.31
CA VAL A 62 -24.29 -15.71 -3.03
C VAL A 62 -23.91 -14.51 -2.16
N TRP A 63 -24.88 -13.92 -1.48
CA TRP A 63 -24.62 -12.92 -0.44
C TRP A 63 -23.88 -13.55 0.73
N VAL A 64 -22.75 -12.96 1.10
CA VAL A 64 -21.91 -13.38 2.22
C VAL A 64 -21.83 -12.22 3.20
N LYS A 65 -22.11 -12.48 4.47
CA LYS A 65 -21.94 -11.51 5.54
C LYS A 65 -20.46 -11.24 5.77
N ILE A 66 -20.08 -9.97 5.85
CA ILE A 66 -18.69 -9.52 6.00
C ILE A 66 -18.47 -8.72 7.30
N LEU A 67 -19.51 -8.10 7.85
CA LEU A 67 -19.47 -7.35 9.11
C LEU A 67 -20.84 -7.47 9.80
N GLN A 68 -20.88 -7.57 11.11
CA GLN A 68 -22.12 -7.56 11.90
C GLN A 68 -21.95 -6.83 13.22
N PHE A 69 -22.98 -6.10 13.60
CA PHE A 69 -23.23 -5.62 14.94
C PHE A 69 -24.49 -6.29 15.46
N ALA A 70 -24.45 -6.68 16.72
CA ALA A 70 -25.53 -7.35 17.42
C ALA A 70 -25.62 -6.86 18.86
N SER A 71 -26.68 -7.23 19.56
CA SER A 71 -26.82 -7.04 21.00
C SER A 71 -26.05 -8.12 21.78
N GLN A 72 -25.94 -7.99 23.11
CA GLN A 72 -25.29 -9.00 23.98
C GLN A 72 -26.22 -10.19 24.30
N GLY A 73 -27.26 -10.44 23.49
CA GLY A 73 -28.15 -11.58 23.60
C GLY A 73 -29.21 -11.48 24.71
N ALA A 74 -29.46 -10.26 25.22
CA ALA A 74 -30.56 -9.95 26.12
C ALA A 74 -31.32 -8.70 25.65
N THR A 75 -32.42 -8.37 26.32
CA THR A 75 -33.17 -7.13 26.05
C THR A 75 -32.40 -5.94 26.59
N ASN A 76 -32.40 -4.82 25.85
CA ASN A 76 -31.78 -3.57 26.27
C ASN A 76 -30.29 -3.74 26.62
N THR A 77 -29.48 -4.15 25.64
CA THR A 77 -28.03 -4.33 25.81
C THR A 77 -27.22 -3.52 24.82
N GLU A 78 -26.01 -3.14 25.22
CA GLU A 78 -25.07 -2.36 24.40
C GLU A 78 -24.72 -3.14 23.13
N PRO A 79 -24.91 -2.56 21.94
CA PRO A 79 -24.53 -3.22 20.72
C PRO A 79 -23.02 -3.28 20.57
N GLY A 80 -22.52 -4.32 19.93
CA GLY A 80 -21.10 -4.48 19.67
C GLY A 80 -20.84 -5.29 18.41
N LEU A 81 -19.58 -5.34 18.02
CA LEU A 81 -19.11 -6.18 16.93
C LEU A 81 -19.41 -7.64 17.25
N ASP A 82 -20.05 -8.33 16.31
CA ASP A 82 -20.24 -9.78 16.34
C ASP A 82 -19.29 -10.40 15.31
N THR A 83 -18.24 -11.05 15.82
CA THR A 83 -17.11 -11.53 15.00
C THR A 83 -17.34 -12.90 14.37
N ASP A 84 -18.29 -13.69 14.87
CA ASP A 84 -18.59 -15.03 14.37
C ASP A 84 -19.98 -15.16 13.70
N PHE A 85 -20.73 -14.06 13.70
CA PHE A 85 -22.03 -13.85 13.08
C PHE A 85 -23.15 -14.72 13.67
N ASP A 86 -23.04 -15.12 14.94
CA ASP A 86 -24.04 -15.94 15.62
C ASP A 86 -25.27 -15.16 16.14
N GLY A 87 -25.20 -13.83 16.07
CA GLY A 87 -26.25 -12.91 16.51
C GLY A 87 -26.05 -12.39 17.93
N VAL A 88 -24.89 -12.60 18.54
CA VAL A 88 -24.51 -12.07 19.85
C VAL A 88 -23.16 -11.36 19.74
N ALA A 89 -23.10 -10.11 20.18
CA ALA A 89 -21.84 -9.37 20.19
C ALA A 89 -20.79 -10.01 21.11
N ASP A 90 -19.59 -10.20 20.56
CA ASP A 90 -18.43 -10.77 21.26
C ASP A 90 -17.13 -9.95 21.05
N GLY A 91 -17.23 -8.83 20.34
CA GLY A 91 -16.17 -7.86 20.09
C GLY A 91 -16.43 -6.49 20.75
N PRO A 92 -15.72 -5.43 20.29
CA PRO A 92 -15.84 -4.09 20.84
C PRO A 92 -17.27 -3.55 20.75
N ALA A 93 -17.69 -2.79 21.77
CA ALA A 93 -18.95 -2.06 21.76
C ALA A 93 -18.97 -0.98 20.66
N LEU A 94 -20.17 -0.72 20.13
CA LEU A 94 -20.45 0.52 19.40
C LEU A 94 -20.67 1.63 20.43
N THR A 95 -20.19 2.84 20.11
CA THR A 95 -20.35 4.02 20.95
C THR A 95 -20.92 5.17 20.14
N SER A 96 -21.21 6.29 20.79
CA SER A 96 -21.68 7.52 20.12
C SER A 96 -20.65 8.16 19.19
N ALA A 97 -19.39 7.70 19.23
CA ALA A 97 -18.34 8.13 18.31
C ALA A 97 -18.29 7.25 17.06
N LEU A 98 -18.38 7.88 15.89
CA LEU A 98 -18.18 7.22 14.59
C LEU A 98 -16.78 6.60 14.53
N THR A 99 -16.74 5.27 14.64
CA THR A 99 -15.51 4.49 14.69
C THR A 99 -15.38 3.63 13.45
N ALA A 100 -14.16 3.50 12.92
CA ALA A 100 -13.90 2.72 11.72
C ALA A 100 -13.91 1.22 11.99
N PHE A 101 -14.69 0.48 11.20
CA PHE A 101 -14.69 -0.99 11.17
C PHE A 101 -14.31 -1.48 9.78
N ASN A 102 -13.48 -2.53 9.74
CA ASN A 102 -12.91 -3.07 8.51
C ASN A 102 -13.27 -4.55 8.37
N ALA A 103 -13.54 -4.98 7.15
CA ALA A 103 -13.80 -6.38 6.82
C ALA A 103 -13.14 -6.77 5.49
N ALA A 104 -12.60 -7.99 5.42
CA ALA A 104 -12.13 -8.56 4.17
C ALA A 104 -13.32 -9.10 3.35
N ILE A 105 -13.31 -8.85 2.04
CA ILE A 105 -14.25 -9.45 1.09
C ILE A 105 -13.52 -10.57 0.36
N ALA A 106 -13.84 -11.82 0.70
CA ALA A 106 -13.17 -12.97 0.11
C ALA A 106 -13.63 -13.21 -1.34
N GLY A 107 -12.72 -13.04 -2.30
CA GLY A 107 -12.96 -13.40 -3.70
C GLY A 107 -12.31 -12.45 -4.70
N THR A 108 -12.53 -12.74 -5.99
CA THR A 108 -12.19 -11.89 -7.14
C THR A 108 -13.33 -12.00 -8.15
N GLY A 109 -13.54 -10.98 -8.98
CA GLY A 109 -14.63 -10.95 -9.96
C GLY A 109 -14.59 -9.74 -10.87
N ALA A 110 -15.72 -9.40 -11.48
CA ALA A 110 -15.91 -8.20 -12.29
C ALA A 110 -16.81 -7.18 -11.59
N GLU A 111 -17.86 -7.63 -10.91
CA GLU A 111 -18.83 -6.76 -10.24
C GLU A 111 -19.03 -7.18 -8.78
N LEU A 112 -19.09 -6.18 -7.89
CA LEU A 112 -19.42 -6.33 -6.47
C LEU A 112 -20.71 -5.57 -6.16
N ASP A 113 -21.61 -6.22 -5.43
CA ASP A 113 -22.73 -5.56 -4.77
C ASP A 113 -22.54 -5.61 -3.25
N LEU A 114 -22.89 -4.52 -2.58
CA LEU A 114 -22.96 -4.43 -1.12
C LEU A 114 -24.40 -4.25 -0.67
N ARG A 115 -24.74 -4.86 0.47
CA ARG A 115 -26.02 -4.65 1.15
C ARG A 115 -25.79 -4.45 2.63
N ILE A 116 -26.30 -3.36 3.17
CA ILE A 116 -26.44 -3.15 4.61
C ILE A 116 -27.86 -3.49 4.99
N THR A 117 -28.03 -4.38 5.95
CA THR A 117 -29.33 -4.78 6.49
C THR A 117 -29.42 -4.32 7.94
N ILE A 118 -30.54 -3.68 8.29
CA ILE A 118 -30.91 -3.29 9.64
C ILE A 118 -32.14 -4.13 9.99
N GLU A 119 -32.04 -4.98 10.99
CA GLU A 119 -33.09 -5.89 11.45
C GLU A 119 -33.45 -5.59 12.90
N ASN A 120 -34.75 -5.48 13.12
CA ASN A 120 -35.39 -5.46 14.43
C ASN A 120 -34.96 -4.33 15.38
N LEU A 121 -34.51 -3.19 14.86
CA LEU A 121 -34.49 -1.92 15.62
C LEU A 121 -35.91 -1.36 15.66
N GLU A 122 -36.73 -1.84 16.59
CA GLU A 122 -38.20 -1.74 16.62
C GLU A 122 -38.77 -0.99 17.82
N SER A 123 -37.94 -0.60 18.79
CA SER A 123 -38.42 -0.04 20.03
C SER A 123 -37.43 0.92 20.68
N GLY A 124 -37.96 1.77 21.57
CA GLY A 124 -37.13 2.70 22.34
C GLY A 124 -36.37 3.67 21.44
N ASP A 125 -35.12 3.90 21.81
CA ASP A 125 -34.19 4.73 21.08
C ASP A 125 -33.17 3.90 20.25
N GLU A 126 -33.44 2.59 20.02
CA GLU A 126 -32.63 1.68 19.19
C GLU A 126 -32.23 2.32 17.85
N ASP A 127 -30.95 2.69 17.73
CA ASP A 127 -30.45 3.40 16.57
C ASP A 127 -29.11 2.86 16.04
N ILE A 128 -28.74 3.37 14.88
CA ILE A 128 -27.44 3.15 14.26
C ILE A 128 -27.12 4.34 13.37
N ALA A 129 -25.89 4.83 13.43
CA ALA A 129 -25.30 5.74 12.48
C ALA A 129 -24.15 5.06 11.74
N PHE A 130 -24.02 5.36 10.45
CA PHE A 130 -22.88 4.93 9.65
C PHE A 130 -22.56 5.96 8.56
N ASP A 131 -21.28 6.08 8.23
CA ASP A 131 -20.75 6.98 7.21
C ASP A 131 -19.47 6.39 6.58
N ASP A 132 -18.94 7.06 5.56
CA ASP A 132 -17.64 6.76 4.92
C ASP A 132 -17.46 5.30 4.47
N LEU A 133 -18.51 4.74 3.87
CA LEU A 133 -18.51 3.39 3.31
C LEU A 133 -17.55 3.31 2.13
N THR A 134 -16.47 2.56 2.27
CA THR A 134 -15.41 2.43 1.28
C THR A 134 -15.17 0.96 0.93
N VAL A 135 -15.02 0.67 -0.36
CA VAL A 135 -14.49 -0.60 -0.85
C VAL A 135 -13.07 -0.37 -1.33
N THR A 136 -12.15 -1.19 -0.84
CA THR A 136 -10.75 -1.18 -1.24
C THR A 136 -10.40 -2.45 -1.99
N GLY A 137 -9.29 -2.43 -2.71
CA GLY A 137 -8.75 -3.59 -3.37
C GLY A 137 -7.45 -3.27 -4.09
N THR A 138 -6.75 -4.33 -4.44
CA THR A 138 -5.44 -4.28 -5.08
C THR A 138 -5.62 -4.60 -6.57
N PRO A 139 -5.31 -3.69 -7.51
CA PRO A 139 -5.29 -4.05 -8.93
C PRO A 139 -4.41 -5.29 -9.17
N GLY A 140 -4.81 -6.13 -10.10
CA GLY A 140 -4.11 -7.33 -10.50
C GLY A 140 -3.08 -7.01 -11.58
N ALA A 141 -1.92 -7.65 -11.49
CA ALA A 141 -0.85 -7.56 -12.47
C ALA A 141 -1.36 -7.93 -13.88
N THR A 142 -1.23 -6.99 -14.83
CA THR A 142 -1.57 -7.17 -16.24
C THR A 142 -0.38 -6.80 -17.10
N GLU A 143 0.06 -7.71 -17.98
CA GLU A 143 1.13 -7.42 -18.94
C GLU A 143 0.66 -6.43 -20.02
N ILE A 144 1.49 -5.44 -20.31
CA ILE A 144 1.28 -4.37 -21.27
C ILE A 144 2.41 -4.42 -22.30
N ASP A 145 2.06 -4.53 -23.58
CA ASP A 145 2.98 -4.35 -24.69
C ASP A 145 3.29 -2.85 -24.87
N VAL A 146 4.48 -2.44 -24.44
CA VAL A 146 5.01 -1.08 -24.59
C VAL A 146 5.52 -0.85 -26.02
N LEU A 147 6.22 -1.85 -26.56
CA LEU A 147 6.66 -1.89 -27.95
C LEU A 147 6.24 -3.23 -28.56
N ASN A 148 5.80 -3.17 -29.81
CA ASN A 148 5.63 -4.33 -30.67
C ASN A 148 6.05 -3.94 -32.10
N GLU A 149 7.31 -4.21 -32.40
CA GLU A 149 7.97 -3.95 -33.69
C GLU A 149 8.08 -5.25 -34.47
N THR A 150 7.38 -5.31 -35.60
CA THR A 150 7.36 -6.45 -36.53
C THR A 150 8.21 -6.20 -37.77
N PHE A 151 8.85 -5.04 -37.89
CA PHE A 151 9.68 -4.63 -39.03
C PHE A 151 8.96 -4.67 -40.39
N ASP A 152 7.63 -4.61 -40.41
CA ASP A 152 6.81 -4.48 -41.62
C ASP A 152 7.05 -3.13 -42.33
N ASP A 153 7.37 -2.08 -41.57
CA ASP A 153 7.78 -0.78 -42.06
C ASP A 153 8.72 -0.07 -41.07
N ALA A 154 9.35 1.01 -41.50
CA ALA A 154 10.27 1.79 -40.68
C ALA A 154 9.60 2.94 -39.89
N SER A 155 8.27 2.91 -39.66
CA SER A 155 7.55 4.04 -39.06
C SER A 155 7.72 4.18 -37.55
N LYS A 156 8.14 3.12 -36.87
CA LYS A 156 8.24 3.02 -35.41
C LYS A 156 9.65 3.26 -34.86
N PHE A 157 10.67 3.25 -35.71
CA PHE A 157 12.06 3.47 -35.31
C PHE A 157 12.76 4.52 -36.17
N THR A 158 13.91 4.99 -35.68
CA THR A 158 14.83 5.85 -36.44
C THR A 158 16.19 5.17 -36.55
N ALA A 159 16.68 4.99 -37.78
CA ALA A 159 18.04 4.52 -38.05
C ALA A 159 19.02 5.70 -38.21
N SER A 160 20.29 5.51 -37.82
CA SER A 160 21.34 6.54 -37.93
C SER A 160 21.72 6.87 -39.38
N THR A 161 21.40 5.98 -40.31
CA THR A 161 21.51 6.16 -41.75
C THR A 161 20.23 5.68 -42.43
N GLY A 162 19.93 6.20 -43.62
CA GLY A 162 18.85 5.65 -44.44
C GLY A 162 19.21 4.25 -44.96
N PHE A 163 18.20 3.46 -45.31
CA PHE A 163 18.41 2.17 -45.99
C PHE A 163 19.10 2.34 -47.34
N PHE A 164 19.92 1.36 -47.69
CA PHE A 164 20.76 1.36 -48.90
C PHE A 164 21.04 -0.06 -49.40
N SER A 165 21.42 -0.18 -50.67
CA SER A 165 21.94 -1.43 -51.25
C SER A 165 22.80 -1.19 -52.50
N ASP A 166 23.93 -1.92 -52.63
CA ASP A 166 24.61 -2.08 -53.92
C ASP A 166 24.03 -3.25 -54.75
N THR A 167 23.97 -3.04 -56.06
CA THR A 167 23.59 -4.06 -57.06
C THR A 167 24.78 -4.81 -57.65
N ALA A 168 26.02 -4.38 -57.40
CA ALA A 168 27.21 -4.91 -58.07
C ALA A 168 27.91 -6.03 -57.27
N VAL A 169 27.75 -7.26 -57.77
CA VAL A 169 28.33 -8.54 -57.28
C VAL A 169 29.87 -8.59 -57.13
N SER A 170 30.61 -7.51 -57.39
CA SER A 170 32.09 -7.52 -57.43
C SER A 170 32.78 -7.04 -56.15
N SER A 171 32.05 -6.48 -55.18
CA SER A 171 32.62 -5.86 -53.96
C SER A 171 32.50 -6.72 -52.70
N GLY A 172 31.53 -7.62 -52.63
CA GLY A 172 30.78 -7.88 -51.39
C GLY A 172 29.34 -7.42 -51.64
N PHE A 173 28.35 -7.85 -50.86
CA PHE A 173 27.00 -7.29 -50.97
C PHE A 173 26.80 -6.32 -49.81
N ASP A 174 26.73 -5.04 -50.11
CA ASP A 174 26.68 -4.00 -49.08
C ASP A 174 25.23 -3.51 -49.00
N PHE A 175 24.54 -3.75 -47.88
CA PHE A 175 23.14 -3.34 -47.73
C PHE A 175 22.67 -3.22 -46.28
N PHE A 176 21.64 -2.41 -46.09
CA PHE A 176 20.88 -2.30 -44.86
C PHE A 176 19.42 -1.97 -45.19
N GLY A 177 18.48 -2.78 -44.74
CA GLY A 177 17.06 -2.57 -45.07
C GLY A 177 16.12 -3.65 -44.55
N LEU A 178 14.87 -3.57 -44.99
CA LEU A 178 13.80 -4.50 -44.65
C LEU A 178 13.51 -5.44 -45.82
N THR A 179 13.35 -6.73 -45.58
CA THR A 179 13.03 -7.71 -46.64
C THR A 179 12.14 -8.82 -46.12
N ASP A 180 11.31 -9.38 -46.99
CA ASP A 180 10.53 -10.61 -46.74
C ASP A 180 11.09 -11.82 -47.52
N GLY A 181 12.19 -11.62 -48.27
CA GLY A 181 12.75 -12.61 -49.21
C GLY A 181 11.83 -12.94 -50.40
N ALA A 182 10.70 -12.25 -50.54
CA ALA A 182 9.67 -12.47 -51.57
C ALA A 182 9.45 -11.25 -52.49
N GLY A 183 10.20 -10.16 -52.28
CA GLY A 183 10.39 -9.06 -53.23
C GLY A 183 9.57 -7.81 -52.96
N ASP A 184 8.95 -7.70 -51.78
CA ASP A 184 8.42 -6.43 -51.27
C ASP A 184 9.44 -5.78 -50.34
N ASP A 185 10.68 -5.60 -50.80
CA ASP A 185 11.79 -5.16 -49.94
C ASP A 185 11.91 -3.63 -49.88
N ASP A 186 12.37 -3.09 -48.74
CA ASP A 186 12.69 -1.68 -48.54
C ASP A 186 14.20 -1.50 -48.25
N PHE A 187 14.95 -1.22 -49.31
CA PHE A 187 16.35 -0.79 -49.25
C PHE A 187 16.46 0.70 -49.62
N GLY A 188 15.45 1.50 -49.26
CA GLY A 188 15.39 2.92 -49.56
C GLY A 188 15.06 3.19 -51.03
N SER A 189 15.88 4.01 -51.71
CA SER A 189 15.69 4.29 -53.14
C SER A 189 16.35 3.25 -54.06
N ASP A 190 17.10 2.32 -53.47
CA ASP A 190 17.89 1.34 -54.19
C ASP A 190 17.07 0.07 -54.46
N PRO A 191 17.36 -0.66 -55.55
CA PRO A 191 16.74 -1.96 -55.78
C PRO A 191 17.24 -3.01 -54.77
N ALA A 192 16.46 -4.06 -54.56
CA ALA A 192 16.84 -5.15 -53.67
C ALA A 192 18.18 -5.81 -54.08
N PRO A 193 19.10 -6.08 -53.12
CA PRO A 193 20.35 -6.76 -53.38
C PRO A 193 20.12 -8.21 -53.81
N VAL A 194 20.99 -8.73 -54.68
CA VAL A 194 20.94 -10.13 -55.11
C VAL A 194 21.56 -11.11 -54.09
N GLY A 195 22.13 -10.59 -53.01
CA GLY A 195 22.87 -11.32 -51.98
C GLY A 195 22.12 -11.55 -50.66
N ILE A 196 20.84 -11.19 -50.58
CA ILE A 196 20.02 -11.39 -49.37
C ILE A 196 20.07 -12.85 -48.96
N LYS A 197 20.46 -13.09 -47.70
CA LYS A 197 20.53 -14.43 -47.12
C LYS A 197 19.14 -14.96 -46.80
N ALA A 198 18.96 -16.27 -46.90
CA ALA A 198 17.68 -16.92 -46.64
C ALA A 198 17.57 -17.29 -45.15
N TYR A 199 17.01 -16.39 -44.35
CA TYR A 199 16.66 -16.66 -42.97
C TYR A 199 15.31 -17.37 -42.86
N THR A 200 15.09 -18.10 -41.77
CA THR A 200 13.78 -18.74 -41.47
C THR A 200 13.27 -18.32 -40.10
N GLY A 201 11.96 -18.49 -39.85
CA GLY A 201 11.33 -18.08 -38.59
C GLY A 201 10.76 -16.66 -38.57
N THR A 202 10.74 -15.97 -39.72
CA THR A 202 10.19 -14.62 -39.87
C THR A 202 8.67 -14.64 -40.04
N ASP A 203 7.98 -13.58 -39.62
CA ASP A 203 6.54 -13.36 -39.87
C ASP A 203 6.33 -12.05 -40.65
N GLY A 204 6.72 -12.06 -41.93
CA GLY A 204 6.67 -10.88 -42.80
C GLY A 204 8.07 -10.37 -43.13
N ARG A 205 8.23 -9.05 -43.13
CA ARG A 205 9.53 -8.41 -43.32
C ARG A 205 10.33 -8.45 -42.03
N PHE A 206 11.65 -8.47 -42.16
CA PHE A 206 12.60 -8.37 -41.06
C PHE A 206 13.71 -7.38 -41.41
N LEU A 207 14.38 -6.83 -40.40
CA LEU A 207 15.53 -5.97 -40.59
C LEU A 207 16.78 -6.80 -40.81
N THR A 208 17.56 -6.47 -41.84
CA THR A 208 18.79 -7.17 -42.19
C THR A 208 19.83 -6.22 -42.75
N GLY A 209 21.09 -6.65 -42.72
CA GLY A 209 22.18 -5.97 -43.37
C GLY A 209 23.38 -6.86 -43.57
N MET A 210 24.29 -6.38 -44.42
CA MET A 210 25.57 -7.00 -44.72
C MET A 210 26.57 -5.91 -45.08
N ASP A 211 27.82 -6.06 -44.61
CA ASP A 211 28.93 -5.13 -44.88
C ASP A 211 28.48 -3.66 -44.84
N LEU A 212 28.19 -3.19 -43.63
CA LEU A 212 27.40 -1.97 -43.43
C LEU A 212 28.17 -0.69 -43.80
N ASP A 213 29.49 -0.71 -43.91
CA ASP A 213 30.31 0.45 -44.28
C ASP A 213 30.82 0.44 -45.73
N GLY A 214 30.51 -0.59 -46.52
CA GLY A 214 30.86 -0.67 -47.94
C GLY A 214 30.36 0.51 -48.78
N GLU A 215 29.17 1.04 -48.47
CA GLU A 215 28.59 2.26 -49.09
C GLU A 215 28.90 3.55 -48.31
N GLY A 216 29.80 3.49 -47.34
CA GLY A 216 30.31 4.63 -46.59
C GLY A 216 29.45 5.05 -45.40
N ALA A 217 28.59 4.17 -44.87
CA ALA A 217 27.93 4.41 -43.60
C ALA A 217 28.96 4.45 -42.45
N GLY A 218 28.68 5.24 -41.42
CA GLY A 218 29.48 5.23 -40.20
C GLY A 218 29.03 4.10 -39.28
N LEU A 219 29.96 3.29 -38.78
CA LEU A 219 29.68 2.22 -37.82
C LEU A 219 29.87 2.66 -36.35
N PRO A 220 29.08 2.10 -35.41
CA PRO A 220 27.94 1.21 -35.66
C PRO A 220 26.75 1.95 -36.27
N ILE A 221 25.93 1.26 -37.07
CA ILE A 221 24.58 1.74 -37.40
C ILE A 221 23.72 1.58 -36.13
N THR A 222 22.95 2.61 -35.80
CA THR A 222 22.03 2.57 -34.65
C THR A 222 20.59 2.62 -35.12
N VAL A 223 19.73 1.83 -34.49
CA VAL A 223 18.28 1.83 -34.67
C VAL A 223 17.64 2.12 -33.31
N THR A 224 16.79 3.14 -33.25
CA THR A 224 16.30 3.71 -31.99
C THR A 224 14.78 3.77 -31.95
N TRP A 225 14.21 3.34 -30.83
CA TRP A 225 12.82 3.55 -30.44
C TRP A 225 12.85 4.46 -29.20
N SER A 226 12.39 5.70 -29.34
CA SER A 226 12.53 6.70 -28.28
C SER A 226 11.20 7.11 -27.68
N GLY A 227 11.22 7.41 -26.38
CA GLY A 227 10.06 7.92 -25.63
C GLY A 227 8.93 6.90 -25.53
N LEU A 228 9.25 5.61 -25.44
CA LEU A 228 8.26 4.57 -25.15
C LEU A 228 7.68 4.80 -23.75
N ASP A 229 6.35 4.82 -23.63
CA ASP A 229 5.68 5.09 -22.35
C ASP A 229 5.70 3.84 -21.46
N ILE A 230 6.36 3.95 -20.31
CA ILE A 230 6.45 2.89 -19.30
C ILE A 230 5.84 3.33 -17.96
N SER A 231 5.11 4.44 -17.96
CA SER A 231 4.54 5.05 -16.75
C SER A 231 3.63 4.06 -16.01
N GLY A 232 3.95 3.78 -14.74
CA GLY A 232 3.16 2.86 -13.91
C GLY A 232 3.32 1.37 -14.25
N LEU A 233 4.37 1.01 -15.00
CA LEU A 233 4.71 -0.38 -15.31
C LEU A 233 5.91 -0.85 -14.49
N SER A 234 5.85 -2.09 -13.98
CA SER A 234 6.98 -2.82 -13.37
C SER A 234 7.42 -3.98 -14.26
N ASP A 235 8.44 -4.73 -13.84
CA ASP A 235 8.87 -5.99 -14.47
C ASP A 235 9.10 -5.86 -15.98
N LEU A 236 9.75 -4.75 -16.37
CA LEU A 236 10.04 -4.45 -17.76
C LEU A 236 10.95 -5.53 -18.35
N ARG A 237 10.60 -6.03 -19.54
CA ARG A 237 11.41 -7.01 -20.29
C ARG A 237 11.41 -6.70 -21.77
N PHE A 238 12.54 -7.00 -22.39
CA PHE A 238 12.69 -7.06 -23.83
C PHE A 238 12.56 -8.51 -24.33
N GLU A 239 11.94 -8.67 -25.49
CA GLU A 239 11.90 -9.89 -26.29
C GLU A 239 12.22 -9.54 -27.74
N GLY A 240 13.05 -10.32 -28.42
CA GLY A 240 13.32 -10.10 -29.84
C GLY A 240 14.02 -11.29 -30.49
N ASP A 241 13.85 -11.42 -31.80
CA ASP A 241 14.39 -12.52 -32.57
C ASP A 241 15.66 -12.10 -33.31
N PHE A 242 16.69 -12.97 -33.29
CA PHE A 242 18.01 -12.71 -33.88
C PHE A 242 18.51 -13.90 -34.68
N ALA A 243 19.23 -13.62 -35.77
CA ALA A 243 19.84 -14.62 -36.65
C ALA A 243 21.13 -14.12 -37.33
N GLU A 244 21.95 -15.09 -37.75
CA GLU A 244 23.15 -14.93 -38.58
C GLU A 244 23.20 -16.09 -39.59
N PHE A 245 23.41 -15.81 -40.87
CA PHE A 245 23.46 -16.84 -41.89
C PHE A 245 24.88 -17.37 -42.05
N LEU A 246 25.07 -18.63 -41.66
CA LEU A 246 26.39 -19.24 -41.72
C LEU A 246 26.80 -19.67 -43.13
N ASP A 247 27.75 -18.94 -43.73
CA ASP A 247 28.48 -19.37 -44.92
C ASP A 247 29.69 -20.25 -44.55
N GLY A 248 29.50 -21.57 -44.61
CA GLY A 248 30.58 -22.53 -44.41
C GLY A 248 31.05 -22.62 -42.95
N SER A 249 32.19 -22.00 -42.61
CA SER A 249 32.71 -21.98 -41.24
C SER A 249 32.34 -20.73 -40.45
N GLY A 250 31.73 -19.73 -41.11
CA GLY A 250 31.49 -18.40 -40.57
C GLY A 250 32.13 -17.31 -41.42
N ASN A 251 31.73 -16.08 -41.17
CA ASN A 251 32.13 -14.83 -41.82
C ASN A 251 32.37 -13.69 -40.82
N ILE A 252 31.95 -13.83 -39.55
CA ILE A 252 31.98 -12.76 -38.54
C ILE A 252 33.38 -12.58 -37.93
N ASP A 253 33.87 -11.35 -37.88
CA ASP A 253 35.13 -10.99 -37.24
C ASP A 253 34.95 -10.68 -35.74
N SER A 254 36.04 -10.83 -34.96
CA SER A 254 36.01 -10.61 -33.50
C SER A 254 35.59 -9.20 -33.06
N ALA A 255 35.67 -8.21 -33.95
CA ALA A 255 35.31 -6.82 -33.66
C ALA A 255 33.82 -6.55 -33.90
N ASP A 256 33.13 -7.43 -34.63
CA ASP A 256 31.74 -7.24 -35.02
C ASP A 256 30.80 -7.49 -33.86
N PHE A 257 29.66 -6.81 -33.89
CA PHE A 257 28.65 -6.96 -32.86
C PHE A 257 27.26 -6.56 -33.28
N ILE A 258 26.31 -7.14 -32.54
CA ILE A 258 24.92 -6.70 -32.44
C ILE A 258 24.67 -6.45 -30.96
N ARG A 259 24.36 -5.22 -30.56
CA ARG A 259 24.15 -4.85 -29.17
C ARG A 259 22.79 -4.21 -28.98
N LEU A 260 22.10 -4.63 -27.92
CA LEU A 260 20.86 -4.00 -27.50
C LEU A 260 21.06 -3.29 -26.16
N SER A 261 20.62 -2.04 -26.07
CA SER A 261 20.69 -1.23 -24.86
C SER A 261 19.38 -0.50 -24.59
N ALA A 262 19.12 -0.22 -23.32
CA ALA A 262 17.94 0.50 -22.85
C ALA A 262 18.34 1.69 -21.95
N SER A 263 17.58 2.78 -22.01
CA SER A 263 17.71 3.94 -21.12
C SER A 263 16.35 4.34 -20.59
N ILE A 264 16.19 4.32 -19.27
CA ILE A 264 14.99 4.82 -18.61
C ILE A 264 15.19 6.28 -18.22
N ASP A 265 14.24 7.14 -18.57
CA ASP A 265 14.19 8.56 -18.19
C ASP A 265 15.47 9.36 -18.48
N GLY A 266 16.20 8.98 -19.54
CA GLY A 266 17.45 9.61 -19.95
C GLY A 266 18.66 9.26 -19.08
N ALA A 267 18.55 8.22 -18.24
CA ALA A 267 19.70 7.64 -17.53
C ALA A 267 20.75 7.09 -18.52
N PRO A 268 22.00 6.86 -18.10
CA PRO A 268 22.98 6.18 -18.94
C PRO A 268 22.44 4.84 -19.46
N ALA A 269 22.60 4.58 -20.75
CA ALA A 269 22.10 3.36 -21.36
C ALA A 269 22.77 2.11 -20.76
N GLU A 270 21.96 1.15 -20.35
CA GLU A 270 22.36 -0.17 -19.90
C GLU A 270 22.37 -1.13 -21.09
N VAL A 271 23.44 -1.92 -21.23
CA VAL A 271 23.51 -3.00 -22.23
C VAL A 271 22.70 -4.18 -21.73
N LEU A 272 21.63 -4.54 -22.42
CA LEU A 272 20.78 -5.68 -22.08
C LEU A 272 21.44 -7.01 -22.45
N PHE A 273 21.97 -7.08 -23.66
CA PHE A 273 22.84 -8.15 -24.13
C PHE A 273 23.59 -7.72 -25.40
N GLU A 274 24.60 -8.50 -25.75
CA GLU A 274 25.40 -8.29 -26.93
C GLU A 274 25.75 -9.63 -27.59
N PHE A 275 25.73 -9.68 -28.92
CA PHE A 275 26.35 -10.73 -29.72
C PHE A 275 27.70 -10.24 -30.23
N ARG A 276 28.73 -11.07 -30.12
CA ARG A 276 30.11 -10.80 -30.55
C ARG A 276 30.63 -11.95 -31.40
N GLY A 277 31.63 -11.66 -32.24
CA GLY A 277 32.43 -12.71 -32.87
C GLY A 277 33.16 -13.59 -31.84
N ASP A 278 33.32 -14.88 -32.14
CA ASP A 278 33.84 -15.90 -31.20
C ASP A 278 35.39 -16.04 -31.18
N GLN A 279 36.10 -14.93 -31.47
CA GLN A 279 37.57 -14.85 -31.58
C GLN A 279 38.20 -15.68 -32.71
N GLN A 280 37.41 -16.41 -33.50
CA GLN A 280 37.89 -17.06 -34.71
C GLN A 280 37.88 -16.04 -35.86
N PHE A 281 38.88 -16.10 -36.73
CA PHE A 281 38.84 -15.35 -37.98
C PHE A 281 37.74 -15.95 -38.87
N ASN A 282 36.80 -15.11 -39.32
CA ASN A 282 35.58 -15.56 -39.98
C ASN A 282 34.82 -16.60 -39.13
N GLY A 283 34.55 -16.22 -37.89
CA GLY A 283 33.76 -16.98 -36.93
C GLY A 283 32.26 -16.74 -37.08
N VAL A 284 31.54 -16.85 -35.97
CA VAL A 284 30.07 -16.75 -35.90
C VAL A 284 29.67 -15.79 -34.78
N PHE A 285 28.45 -15.27 -34.82
CA PHE A 285 27.91 -14.54 -33.68
C PHE A 285 27.57 -15.49 -32.54
N ARG A 286 28.03 -15.13 -31.33
CA ARG A 286 27.63 -15.76 -30.07
C ARG A 286 27.24 -14.69 -29.07
N LEU A 287 26.27 -15.02 -28.22
CA LEU A 287 25.92 -14.21 -27.06
C LEU A 287 27.19 -14.02 -26.20
N ASP A 288 27.53 -12.77 -25.90
CA ASP A 288 28.58 -12.40 -24.96
C ASP A 288 27.96 -12.41 -23.55
N THR A 289 28.21 -13.48 -22.79
CA THR A 289 27.46 -13.75 -21.55
C THR A 289 27.96 -12.94 -20.35
N ASP A 290 29.15 -12.38 -20.43
CA ASP A 290 29.76 -11.57 -19.37
C ASP A 290 30.18 -10.16 -19.82
N LEU A 291 29.82 -9.78 -21.05
CA LEU A 291 30.07 -8.48 -21.67
C LEU A 291 31.58 -8.14 -21.72
N ASP A 292 32.43 -9.14 -21.91
CA ASP A 292 33.88 -8.97 -22.00
C ASP A 292 34.38 -8.56 -23.40
N GLY A 293 33.47 -8.53 -24.38
CA GLY A 293 33.74 -8.27 -25.78
C GLY A 293 33.99 -9.53 -26.62
N THR A 294 33.72 -10.73 -26.08
CA THR A 294 33.88 -12.01 -26.76
C THR A 294 32.58 -12.80 -26.74
N GLY A 295 32.20 -13.33 -27.90
CA GLY A 295 31.04 -14.21 -27.99
C GLY A 295 31.38 -15.59 -27.44
N ASP A 296 30.86 -15.97 -26.27
CA ASP A 296 31.19 -17.22 -25.58
C ASP A 296 29.96 -18.10 -25.22
N GLY A 297 28.76 -17.59 -25.47
CA GLY A 297 27.49 -18.23 -25.20
C GLY A 297 26.82 -18.87 -26.43
N THR A 298 25.48 -18.77 -26.43
CA THR A 298 24.61 -19.31 -27.46
C THR A 298 24.94 -18.69 -28.81
N GLN A 299 25.15 -19.55 -29.81
CA GLN A 299 25.44 -19.16 -31.17
C GLN A 299 24.16 -18.80 -31.93
N LEU A 300 24.20 -17.75 -32.75
CA LEU A 300 23.15 -17.43 -33.72
C LEU A 300 23.19 -18.40 -34.92
N THR A 301 22.03 -18.60 -35.53
CA THR A 301 21.90 -19.45 -36.73
C THR A 301 21.05 -18.74 -37.78
N GLY A 302 20.91 -19.34 -38.96
CA GLY A 302 20.02 -18.80 -40.01
C GLY A 302 18.54 -18.90 -39.67
N ASP A 303 18.18 -19.60 -38.59
CA ASP A 303 16.83 -19.59 -38.03
C ASP A 303 16.76 -18.52 -36.94
N LEU A 304 15.80 -17.60 -37.06
CA LEU A 304 15.53 -16.59 -36.06
C LEU A 304 15.14 -17.25 -34.75
N SER A 305 15.80 -16.79 -33.68
CA SER A 305 15.61 -17.33 -32.34
C SER A 305 15.43 -16.21 -31.34
N THR A 306 14.47 -16.40 -30.44
CA THR A 306 14.06 -15.41 -29.45
C THR A 306 15.07 -15.31 -28.32
N PHE A 307 15.47 -14.07 -28.01
CA PHE A 307 16.26 -13.71 -26.85
C PHE A 307 15.47 -12.76 -25.96
N LEU A 308 15.63 -12.95 -24.65
CA LEU A 308 14.93 -12.20 -23.61
C LEU A 308 15.95 -11.50 -22.73
N ALA A 309 15.60 -10.30 -22.27
CA ALA A 309 16.35 -9.61 -21.21
C ALA A 309 15.42 -8.81 -20.32
N ASP A 310 15.66 -8.87 -19.02
CA ASP A 310 15.02 -7.97 -18.07
C ASP A 310 15.59 -6.56 -18.25
N ILE A 311 14.74 -5.54 -18.16
CA ILE A 311 15.13 -4.14 -18.14
C ILE A 311 14.97 -3.69 -16.69
N ALA A 312 16.07 -3.48 -15.98
CA ALA A 312 16.03 -3.18 -14.57
C ALA A 312 15.50 -1.75 -14.29
N GLY A 313 14.48 -1.65 -13.45
CA GLY A 313 13.94 -0.38 -12.97
C GLY A 313 12.54 -0.06 -13.50
N THR A 314 12.12 1.16 -13.19
CA THR A 314 10.79 1.74 -13.33
C THR A 314 10.98 3.20 -13.74
N GLY A 315 10.00 3.80 -14.42
CA GLY A 315 10.12 5.17 -14.89
C GLY A 315 8.93 5.64 -15.72
N SER A 316 9.09 6.77 -16.41
CA SER A 316 8.05 7.33 -17.29
C SER A 316 8.30 7.05 -18.77
N THR A 317 9.57 7.01 -19.18
CA THR A 317 10.00 6.87 -20.57
C THR A 317 11.13 5.86 -20.72
N LEU A 318 11.10 5.11 -21.81
CA LEU A 318 12.15 4.18 -22.21
C LEU A 318 12.64 4.49 -23.63
N ASP A 319 13.95 4.57 -23.79
CA ASP A 319 14.64 4.58 -25.07
C ASP A 319 15.33 3.23 -25.29
N LEU A 320 15.00 2.52 -26.37
CA LEU A 320 15.65 1.28 -26.80
C LEU A 320 16.59 1.58 -27.98
N THR A 321 17.82 1.06 -27.93
CA THR A 321 18.82 1.23 -28.99
C THR A 321 19.41 -0.11 -29.40
N LEU A 322 19.29 -0.46 -30.68
CA LEU A 322 20.03 -1.53 -31.33
C LEU A 322 21.25 -0.90 -32.04
N GLU A 323 22.45 -1.41 -31.77
CA GLU A 323 23.68 -1.05 -32.46
C GLU A 323 24.20 -2.26 -33.25
N VAL A 324 24.52 -2.07 -34.52
CA VAL A 324 25.09 -3.12 -35.38
C VAL A 324 26.36 -2.64 -36.04
N SER A 325 27.41 -3.46 -35.94
CA SER A 325 28.70 -3.24 -36.61
C SER A 325 29.15 -4.54 -37.26
N VAL A 326 28.94 -4.64 -38.57
CA VAL A 326 29.53 -5.63 -39.48
C VAL A 326 30.10 -4.84 -40.67
N ASN A 327 31.33 -5.11 -41.09
CA ASN A 327 32.12 -4.19 -41.91
C ASN A 327 32.96 -4.83 -43.02
N ALA A 328 32.76 -6.13 -43.28
CA ALA A 328 33.49 -6.79 -44.35
C ALA A 328 32.72 -7.94 -45.01
N GLY A 329 32.73 -7.92 -46.34
CA GLY A 329 32.52 -9.10 -47.17
C GLY A 329 31.09 -9.60 -47.14
N ASP A 330 30.87 -10.75 -46.50
CA ASP A 330 29.56 -11.40 -46.42
C ASP A 330 28.98 -11.34 -44.99
N GLU A 331 29.60 -10.63 -44.03
CA GLU A 331 29.14 -10.53 -42.63
C GLU A 331 27.71 -10.01 -42.55
N ASP A 332 26.79 -10.85 -42.07
CA ASP A 332 25.35 -10.61 -42.14
C ASP A 332 24.62 -10.82 -40.82
N PHE A 333 23.43 -10.22 -40.72
CA PHE A 333 22.53 -10.41 -39.61
C PHE A 333 21.07 -10.24 -40.03
N ALA A 334 20.17 -10.80 -39.22
CA ALA A 334 18.75 -10.48 -39.26
C ALA A 334 18.17 -10.34 -37.85
N VAL A 335 17.23 -9.41 -37.69
CA VAL A 335 16.44 -9.23 -36.48
C VAL A 335 14.97 -9.04 -36.80
N ASP A 336 14.10 -9.53 -35.91
CA ASP A 336 12.64 -9.46 -36.07
C ASP A 336 11.93 -9.42 -34.70
N ASN A 337 10.63 -9.12 -34.68
CA ASN A 337 9.71 -9.24 -33.53
C ASN A 337 10.20 -8.60 -32.22
N PHE A 338 10.69 -7.36 -32.28
CA PHE A 338 11.13 -6.64 -31.08
C PHE A 338 9.93 -6.20 -30.24
N ARG A 339 9.88 -6.65 -28.98
CA ARG A 339 8.85 -6.31 -28.01
C ARG A 339 9.46 -5.79 -26.73
N VAL A 340 8.81 -4.80 -26.14
CA VAL A 340 9.02 -4.40 -24.75
C VAL A 340 7.70 -4.62 -24.03
N ILE A 341 7.75 -5.32 -22.92
CA ILE A 341 6.59 -5.69 -22.13
C ILE A 341 6.83 -5.18 -20.71
N GLY A 342 5.82 -4.55 -20.10
CA GLY A 342 5.81 -4.21 -18.68
C GLY A 342 4.56 -4.76 -18.00
N THR A 343 4.47 -4.66 -16.69
CA THR A 343 3.31 -5.12 -15.91
C THR A 343 2.63 -3.93 -15.26
N SER A 344 1.40 -3.62 -15.68
CA SER A 344 0.55 -2.62 -15.04
C SER A 344 -0.24 -3.23 -13.89
N GLY A 345 -0.51 -2.45 -12.85
CA GLY A 345 -1.34 -2.92 -11.74
C GLY A 345 -0.74 -4.10 -10.98
N ALA A 346 0.54 -4.46 -11.19
CA ALA A 346 1.26 -5.15 -10.14
C ALA A 346 1.18 -4.25 -8.91
N THR A 347 0.95 -4.84 -7.74
CA THR A 347 1.33 -4.17 -6.50
C THR A 347 2.75 -3.70 -6.69
N ILE A 348 2.95 -2.39 -6.83
CA ILE A 348 4.14 -1.80 -6.25
C ILE A 348 3.97 -2.17 -4.78
N GLU A 349 4.62 -3.25 -4.35
CA GLU A 349 4.88 -3.48 -2.93
C GLU A 349 5.20 -2.11 -2.38
N PRO A 350 4.39 -1.53 -1.47
CA PRO A 350 4.46 -0.12 -1.19
C PRO A 350 5.93 0.18 -0.94
N ALA A 351 6.51 1.06 -1.77
CA ALA A 351 7.95 1.24 -1.82
C ALA A 351 8.50 1.54 -0.42
N VAL A 352 7.62 2.08 0.44
CA VAL A 352 7.72 2.15 1.89
C VAL A 352 6.68 1.25 2.57
N VAL A 353 7.14 0.25 3.31
CA VAL A 353 6.32 -0.58 4.21
C VAL A 353 6.49 -0.09 5.64
N VAL A 354 5.37 0.17 6.32
CA VAL A 354 5.34 0.49 7.75
C VAL A 354 4.81 -0.72 8.52
N LYS A 355 5.55 -1.19 9.52
CA LYS A 355 5.18 -2.36 10.34
C LYS A 355 5.15 -2.00 11.81
N SER A 356 3.96 -2.02 12.41
CA SER A 356 3.74 -1.87 13.85
C SER A 356 3.59 -3.21 14.58
N GLY A 357 3.57 -4.35 13.88
CA GLY A 357 3.39 -5.65 14.54
C GLY A 357 1.95 -5.87 14.98
N ASP A 358 1.69 -5.91 16.29
CA ASP A 358 0.38 -6.10 16.92
C ASP A 358 -0.37 -4.80 17.22
N GLY A 359 0.24 -3.64 16.96
CA GLY A 359 -0.33 -2.32 17.23
C GLY A 359 0.74 -1.36 17.74
N ILE A 360 0.35 -0.17 18.18
CA ILE A 360 1.23 0.70 18.98
C ILE A 360 0.49 1.00 20.27
N SER A 361 1.06 0.59 21.41
CA SER A 361 0.47 0.82 22.74
C SER A 361 1.50 1.45 23.68
N VAL A 362 1.14 2.57 24.31
CA VAL A 362 2.03 3.37 25.16
C VAL A 362 1.27 3.89 26.39
N ASP A 363 1.99 4.37 27.40
CA ASP A 363 1.40 4.94 28.61
C ASP A 363 1.96 6.34 28.89
N GLU A 364 1.14 7.18 29.53
CA GLU A 364 1.58 8.50 29.98
C GLU A 364 2.44 8.46 31.23
N ASP A 365 2.45 7.35 31.97
CA ASP A 365 3.43 7.07 33.03
C ASP A 365 4.86 6.89 32.48
N LEU A 366 5.03 6.87 31.16
CA LEU A 366 6.28 6.72 30.42
C LEU A 366 7.04 5.43 30.76
N THR A 367 6.32 4.38 31.14
CA THR A 367 6.91 3.06 31.44
C THR A 367 6.94 2.15 30.21
N ILE A 368 6.10 2.46 29.22
CA ILE A 368 5.93 1.76 27.96
C ILE A 368 6.37 2.69 26.82
N ILE A 369 7.37 2.22 26.08
CA ILE A 369 7.78 2.80 24.81
C ILE A 369 7.60 1.68 23.80
N ASP A 370 6.91 1.99 22.71
CA ASP A 370 6.70 1.04 21.63
C ASP A 370 7.47 1.46 20.38
N THR A 371 7.44 0.61 19.35
CA THR A 371 8.18 0.84 18.12
C THR A 371 7.43 0.37 16.89
N PHE A 372 7.69 1.03 15.78
CA PHE A 372 7.39 0.51 14.45
C PHE A 372 8.63 0.61 13.56
N THR A 373 8.64 -0.12 12.44
CA THR A 373 9.69 0.00 11.42
C THR A 373 9.17 0.64 10.13
N VAL A 374 10.04 1.42 9.51
CA VAL A 374 9.91 1.91 8.14
C VAL A 374 10.92 1.17 7.27
N GLU A 375 10.47 0.47 6.24
CA GLU A 375 11.29 -0.43 5.43
C GLU A 375 11.03 -0.19 3.94
N PHE A 376 12.04 -0.37 3.09
CA PHE A 376 11.86 -0.31 1.64
C PHE A 376 11.84 -1.70 1.01
N SER A 377 10.93 -1.90 0.05
CA SER A 377 10.82 -3.14 -0.74
C SER A 377 11.92 -3.22 -1.80
N THR A 378 12.41 -2.07 -2.30
CA THR A 378 13.53 -1.94 -3.25
C THR A 378 14.59 -0.93 -2.75
N VAL A 379 15.78 -0.93 -3.36
CA VAL A 379 16.83 0.06 -3.03
C VAL A 379 16.53 1.34 -3.82
N PRO A 380 16.33 2.50 -3.16
CA PRO A 380 16.06 3.75 -3.86
C PRO A 380 17.30 4.25 -4.59
N THR A 381 17.10 4.82 -5.77
CA THR A 381 18.16 5.41 -6.62
C THR A 381 18.67 6.75 -6.08
N HIS A 382 17.87 7.40 -5.22
CA HIS A 382 18.21 8.64 -4.52
C HIS A 382 17.74 8.59 -3.06
N PRO A 383 18.37 9.36 -2.15
CA PRO A 383 17.92 9.41 -0.74
C PRO A 383 16.46 9.85 -0.63
N VAL A 384 15.69 9.13 0.19
CA VAL A 384 14.26 9.41 0.43
C VAL A 384 14.12 10.11 1.77
N GLU A 385 13.61 11.33 1.79
CA GLU A 385 13.30 12.06 3.03
C GLU A 385 11.88 11.68 3.49
N ILE A 386 11.78 11.08 4.67
CA ILE A 386 10.50 10.71 5.29
C ILE A 386 10.36 11.47 6.59
N THR A 387 9.34 12.31 6.69
CA THR A 387 8.94 12.96 7.94
C THR A 387 7.82 12.16 8.59
N VAL A 388 8.08 11.70 9.80
CA VAL A 388 7.12 11.05 10.70
C VAL A 388 6.64 12.11 11.69
N ALA A 389 5.33 12.29 11.81
CA ALA A 389 4.74 13.31 12.68
C ALA A 389 3.62 12.74 13.55
N ALA A 390 3.57 13.18 14.81
CA ALA A 390 2.44 13.02 15.73
C ALA A 390 1.74 14.39 15.85
N PRO A 391 0.74 14.68 14.99
CA PRO A 391 0.23 16.04 14.82
C PRO A 391 -0.78 16.47 15.88
N ASP A 392 -1.44 15.51 16.53
CA ASP A 392 -2.49 15.74 17.54
C ASP A 392 -1.95 16.20 18.89
N GLY A 393 -0.70 15.85 19.20
CA GLY A 393 -0.06 16.16 20.47
C GLY A 393 -0.17 15.06 21.52
N GLN A 394 -0.86 13.95 21.24
CA GLN A 394 -1.02 12.83 22.19
C GLN A 394 0.22 11.92 22.25
N SER A 395 1.01 11.91 21.17
CA SER A 395 2.18 11.03 21.04
C SER A 395 3.46 11.80 20.67
N LEU A 396 4.61 11.17 20.93
CA LEU A 396 5.92 11.67 20.53
C LEU A 396 6.73 10.56 19.85
N VAL A 397 7.55 10.95 18.87
CA VAL A 397 8.37 10.02 18.07
C VAL A 397 9.87 10.27 18.25
N SER A 398 10.67 9.21 18.06
CA SER A 398 12.14 9.25 18.18
C SER A 398 12.83 8.21 17.31
N THR A 399 14.03 8.52 16.81
CA THR A 399 14.90 7.54 16.12
C THR A 399 15.91 6.86 17.03
N ASP A 400 16.12 7.37 18.26
CA ASP A 400 17.12 6.83 19.18
C ASP A 400 16.52 6.30 20.49
N GLY A 401 15.21 6.46 20.68
CA GLY A 401 14.50 6.04 21.88
C GLY A 401 14.87 6.87 23.12
N VAL A 402 15.56 8.00 22.95
CA VAL A 402 16.02 8.87 24.04
C VAL A 402 15.46 10.28 23.89
N PHE A 403 15.58 10.88 22.71
CA PHE A 403 15.07 12.22 22.43
C PHE A 403 13.79 12.12 21.61
N PHE A 404 12.68 12.49 22.23
CA PHE A 404 11.34 12.45 21.65
C PHE A 404 10.84 13.84 21.28
N SER A 405 10.09 13.93 20.19
CA SER A 405 9.49 15.15 19.67
C SER A 405 8.27 14.84 18.80
N ASN A 406 7.44 15.85 18.50
CA ASN A 406 6.26 15.67 17.64
C ASN A 406 6.60 15.28 16.20
N THR A 407 7.84 15.50 15.76
CA THR A 407 8.26 15.17 14.39
C THR A 407 9.68 14.64 14.37
N VAL A 408 9.94 13.60 13.59
CA VAL A 408 11.30 13.15 13.26
C VAL A 408 11.43 12.91 11.76
N THR A 409 12.60 13.22 11.20
CA THR A 409 12.89 13.00 9.78
C THR A 409 13.97 11.93 9.66
N ILE A 410 13.70 10.91 8.85
CA ILE A 410 14.67 9.88 8.46
C ILE A 410 15.03 10.03 6.99
N VAL A 411 16.25 9.62 6.63
CA VAL A 411 16.75 9.67 5.24
C VAL A 411 17.36 8.32 4.84
N PRO A 412 16.57 7.24 4.76
CA PRO A 412 17.03 5.94 4.29
C PRO A 412 17.49 5.98 2.82
N THR A 413 18.49 5.14 2.51
CA THR A 413 19.09 5.00 1.17
C THR A 413 19.17 3.55 0.70
N ASP A 414 18.68 2.61 1.50
CA ASP A 414 18.70 1.18 1.24
C ASP A 414 17.49 0.49 1.90
N THR A 415 17.42 -0.83 1.81
CA THR A 415 16.30 -1.63 2.32
C THR A 415 16.42 -2.00 3.81
N THR A 416 17.39 -1.44 4.54
CA THR A 416 17.54 -1.72 5.97
C THR A 416 16.40 -1.07 6.75
N PRO A 417 15.63 -1.83 7.55
CA PRO A 417 14.58 -1.28 8.38
C PRO A 417 15.07 -0.17 9.30
N THR A 418 14.34 0.95 9.31
CA THR A 418 14.56 2.04 10.26
C THR A 418 13.54 1.97 11.37
N THR A 419 13.98 1.77 12.60
CA THR A 419 13.11 1.74 13.78
C THR A 419 12.76 3.15 14.25
N ILE A 420 11.48 3.39 14.48
CA ILE A 420 10.96 4.59 15.14
C ILE A 420 10.36 4.16 16.48
N HIS A 421 10.74 4.86 17.54
CA HIS A 421 10.20 4.72 18.88
C HIS A 421 9.04 5.70 19.07
N VAL A 422 7.99 5.23 19.72
CA VAL A 422 6.78 5.99 20.05
C VAL A 422 6.57 5.94 21.57
N ARG A 423 6.13 7.06 22.15
CA ARG A 423 5.68 7.15 23.53
C ARG A 423 4.54 8.16 23.63
N ALA A 424 3.76 8.09 24.70
CA ALA A 424 2.74 9.07 24.98
C ALA A 424 3.33 10.44 25.36
N ALA A 425 2.54 11.48 25.17
CA ALA A 425 2.84 12.84 25.59
C ALA A 425 2.14 13.15 26.92
N ASN A 426 2.71 12.67 28.03
CA ASN A 426 2.20 12.96 29.38
C ASN A 426 1.82 14.43 29.57
N ASP A 427 0.55 14.67 29.88
CA ASP A 427 0.07 16.00 30.22
C ASP A 427 -0.59 16.10 31.61
N SER A 428 -1.77 16.69 31.73
CA SER A 428 -2.48 16.84 33.00
C SER A 428 -3.99 16.81 32.81
N ILE A 429 -4.44 16.39 31.63
CA ILE A 429 -5.83 16.24 31.26
C ILE A 429 -6.20 14.80 31.61
N ASP A 430 -7.33 14.62 32.28
CA ASP A 430 -7.90 13.29 32.55
C ASP A 430 -8.69 12.87 31.30
N GLU A 431 -8.12 11.96 30.52
CA GLU A 431 -8.75 11.40 29.32
C GLU A 431 -9.29 9.99 29.58
N ASN A 432 -10.20 9.53 28.73
CA ASN A 432 -10.64 8.13 28.80
C ASN A 432 -9.44 7.20 28.58
N SER A 433 -9.32 6.16 29.41
CA SER A 433 -8.19 5.22 29.34
C SER A 433 -8.68 3.85 28.84
N PRO A 434 -8.25 3.38 27.65
CA PRO A 434 -7.34 4.04 26.72
C PRO A 434 -8.01 5.10 25.83
N HIS A 435 -7.23 6.10 25.42
CA HIS A 435 -7.57 7.00 24.31
C HIS A 435 -6.64 6.74 23.11
N PHE A 436 -6.81 7.48 22.01
CA PHE A 436 -6.06 7.26 20.78
C PHE A 436 -5.33 8.52 20.28
N GLY A 437 -4.10 8.32 19.82
CA GLY A 437 -3.32 9.28 19.04
C GLY A 437 -3.05 8.80 17.61
N GLU A 438 -2.46 9.67 16.78
CA GLU A 438 -2.20 9.46 15.36
C GLU A 438 -0.72 9.71 15.00
N ILE A 439 -0.14 8.85 14.15
CA ILE A 439 1.14 9.07 13.48
C ILE A 439 0.91 9.18 11.96
N THR A 440 1.43 10.26 11.37
CA THR A 440 1.32 10.58 9.94
C THR A 440 2.70 10.62 9.27
N PHE A 441 2.70 10.51 7.94
CA PHE A 441 3.92 10.43 7.14
C PHE A 441 3.87 11.36 5.93
N THR A 442 5.00 11.97 5.61
CA THR A 442 5.21 12.65 4.32
C THR A 442 6.54 12.23 3.71
N THR A 443 6.57 12.00 2.40
CA THR A 443 7.75 11.52 1.67
C THR A 443 8.16 12.53 0.59
N SER A 444 9.47 12.67 0.38
CA SER A 444 10.05 13.50 -0.68
C SER A 444 11.35 12.85 -1.18
N SER A 445 11.52 12.72 -2.49
CA SER A 445 12.71 12.14 -3.09
C SER A 445 12.99 12.68 -4.49
N ALA A 446 14.24 12.58 -4.94
CA ALA A 446 14.55 12.72 -6.36
C ALA A 446 14.31 11.42 -7.14
N ASP A 447 14.08 10.32 -6.43
CA ASP A 447 13.60 9.06 -6.98
C ASP A 447 12.09 9.16 -7.25
N PRO A 448 11.63 9.06 -8.52
CA PRO A 448 10.22 9.15 -8.86
C PRO A 448 9.32 8.13 -8.17
N ASP A 449 9.84 6.95 -7.84
CA ASP A 449 9.05 5.87 -7.22
C ASP A 449 8.76 6.13 -5.74
N TYR A 450 9.51 7.03 -5.11
CA TYR A 450 9.42 7.35 -3.69
C TYR A 450 8.97 8.79 -3.40
N ASN A 451 8.89 9.64 -4.43
CA ASN A 451 8.52 11.04 -4.25
C ASN A 451 7.01 11.20 -4.04
N GLU A 452 6.61 11.88 -2.96
CA GLU A 452 5.19 12.12 -2.62
C GLU A 452 4.35 10.83 -2.47
N LEU A 453 5.01 9.68 -2.23
CA LEU A 453 4.33 8.43 -1.93
C LEU A 453 3.46 8.56 -0.68
N ALA A 454 2.18 8.22 -0.82
CA ALA A 454 1.24 8.17 0.30
C ALA A 454 1.49 6.94 1.17
N ILE A 455 1.53 7.14 2.49
CA ILE A 455 1.66 6.10 3.50
C ILE A 455 0.49 6.28 4.47
N ASN A 456 -0.20 5.18 4.79
CA ASN A 456 -1.34 5.21 5.70
C ASN A 456 -0.89 5.65 7.11
N PRO A 457 -1.67 6.48 7.81
CA PRO A 457 -1.38 6.84 9.19
C PRO A 457 -1.51 5.62 10.11
N LEU A 458 -0.88 5.69 11.28
CA LEU A 458 -1.03 4.70 12.35
C LEU A 458 -1.82 5.29 13.51
N SER A 459 -2.66 4.46 14.14
CA SER A 459 -3.27 4.77 15.43
C SER A 459 -2.36 4.31 16.58
N VAL A 460 -2.35 5.06 17.67
CA VAL A 460 -1.61 4.78 18.90
C VAL A 460 -2.61 4.67 20.03
N GLU A 461 -2.68 3.52 20.70
CA GLU A 461 -3.47 3.33 21.92
C GLU A 461 -2.68 3.84 23.13
N ILE A 462 -3.29 4.70 23.94
CA ILE A 462 -2.61 5.41 25.03
C ILE A 462 -3.35 5.17 26.34
N GLU A 463 -2.66 4.57 27.31
CA GLU A 463 -3.10 4.51 28.69
C GLU A 463 -2.82 5.86 29.38
N ASP A 464 -3.90 6.58 29.68
CA ASP A 464 -3.88 7.83 30.45
C ASP A 464 -3.55 7.56 31.93
N ASN A 465 -2.69 8.39 32.52
CA ASN A 465 -2.24 8.24 33.91
C ASN A 465 -2.86 9.25 34.88
N GLU A 466 -3.69 10.15 34.38
CA GLU A 466 -4.38 11.15 35.16
C GLU A 466 -5.59 10.54 35.87
N ILE A 467 -6.08 11.29 36.87
CA ILE A 467 -7.22 10.93 37.69
C ILE A 467 -8.00 12.20 38.00
N THR A 468 -9.31 12.06 38.15
CA THR A 468 -10.20 13.17 38.50
C THR A 468 -9.96 13.61 39.94
N LYS A 469 -9.90 14.91 40.20
CA LYS A 469 -9.78 15.46 41.56
C LYS A 469 -11.15 15.59 42.23
N ILE A 470 -11.22 15.40 43.54
CA ILE A 470 -12.50 15.41 44.27
C ILE A 470 -13.24 16.75 44.14
N HIS A 471 -12.53 17.88 44.13
CA HIS A 471 -13.15 19.18 43.95
C HIS A 471 -13.75 19.40 42.57
N ASP A 472 -13.25 18.72 41.53
CA ASP A 472 -13.81 18.76 40.18
C ASP A 472 -15.08 17.91 40.09
N ILE A 473 -15.14 16.80 40.83
CA ILE A 473 -16.34 15.94 40.90
C ILE A 473 -17.52 16.68 41.49
N GLN A 474 -17.40 17.29 42.67
CA GLN A 474 -18.52 18.08 43.21
C GLN A 474 -18.72 19.38 42.42
N GLY A 475 -17.62 20.06 42.10
CA GLY A 475 -17.65 21.41 41.56
C GLY A 475 -18.25 22.44 42.52
N ALA A 476 -18.44 23.67 41.99
CA ALA A 476 -18.98 24.81 42.74
C ALA A 476 -20.51 24.94 42.66
N GLY A 477 -21.19 24.00 42.00
CA GLY A 477 -22.63 23.97 41.78
C GLY A 477 -23.41 23.38 42.95
N ASP A 478 -24.75 23.45 42.86
CA ASP A 478 -25.65 22.74 43.79
C ASP A 478 -25.77 21.24 43.47
N ALA A 479 -25.29 20.80 42.30
CA ALA A 479 -25.20 19.42 41.84
C ALA A 479 -23.96 19.27 40.95
N SER A 480 -23.35 18.08 40.95
CA SER A 480 -22.20 17.73 40.11
C SER A 480 -22.52 17.85 38.62
N ALA A 481 -21.54 18.31 37.84
CA ALA A 481 -21.60 18.25 36.38
C ALA A 481 -21.24 16.86 35.84
N MET A 482 -20.64 16.01 36.67
CA MET A 482 -20.18 14.66 36.36
C MET A 482 -21.20 13.60 36.82
N ASP A 483 -22.43 13.98 37.21
CA ASP A 483 -23.49 13.04 37.63
C ASP A 483 -23.73 11.97 36.54
N GLY A 484 -23.54 10.71 36.88
CA GLY A 484 -23.59 9.57 35.96
C GLY A 484 -22.26 9.16 35.32
N GLU A 485 -21.20 9.98 35.40
CA GLU A 485 -19.89 9.66 34.85
C GLU A 485 -19.11 8.71 35.77
N VAL A 486 -18.30 7.82 35.20
CA VAL A 486 -17.36 6.96 35.94
C VAL A 486 -16.03 7.67 36.04
N VAL A 487 -15.61 7.96 37.26
CA VAL A 487 -14.36 8.68 37.54
C VAL A 487 -13.44 7.85 38.42
N THR A 488 -12.14 8.10 38.33
CA THR A 488 -11.15 7.54 39.25
C THR A 488 -10.56 8.65 40.11
N VAL A 489 -10.56 8.47 41.42
CA VAL A 489 -9.92 9.39 42.38
C VAL A 489 -8.84 8.68 43.17
N GLU A 490 -7.87 9.42 43.68
CA GLU A 490 -6.93 8.97 44.70
C GLU A 490 -7.05 9.91 45.89
N ALA A 491 -7.35 9.38 47.08
CA ALA A 491 -7.67 10.21 48.24
C ALA A 491 -7.49 9.47 49.59
N VAL A 492 -7.56 10.22 50.69
CA VAL A 492 -7.41 9.69 52.06
C VAL A 492 -8.75 9.41 52.71
N VAL A 493 -8.92 8.19 53.24
CA VAL A 493 -10.11 7.82 54.03
C VAL A 493 -10.12 8.57 55.36
N THR A 494 -11.12 9.43 55.58
CA THR A 494 -11.25 10.24 56.81
C THR A 494 -12.31 9.73 57.77
N GLY A 495 -13.26 8.92 57.29
CA GLY A 495 -14.35 8.39 58.11
C GLY A 495 -14.98 7.13 57.52
N LEU A 496 -15.49 6.26 58.41
CA LEU A 496 -16.20 5.04 58.03
C LEU A 496 -17.66 5.12 58.47
N VAL A 497 -18.57 4.69 57.61
CA VAL A 497 -19.98 4.49 57.93
C VAL A 497 -20.24 3.00 58.11
N THR A 498 -20.82 2.61 59.25
CA THR A 498 -21.08 1.20 59.56
C THR A 498 -22.55 0.95 59.85
N ASN A 499 -23.03 -0.24 59.51
CA ASN A 499 -24.36 -0.70 59.91
C ASN A 499 -24.37 -1.19 61.38
N ASN A 500 -25.55 -1.57 61.89
CA ASN A 500 -25.71 -2.04 63.28
C ASN A 500 -24.92 -3.32 63.63
N ALA A 501 -24.43 -4.06 62.62
CA ALA A 501 -23.59 -5.24 62.80
C ALA A 501 -22.09 -4.91 62.78
N GLY A 502 -21.72 -3.64 62.56
CA GLY A 502 -20.33 -3.15 62.50
C GLY A 502 -19.67 -3.33 61.13
N VAL A 503 -20.43 -3.70 60.09
CA VAL A 503 -19.93 -3.82 58.71
C VAL A 503 -19.92 -2.44 58.07
N VAL A 504 -18.83 -2.10 57.36
CA VAL A 504 -18.69 -0.83 56.64
C VAL A 504 -19.67 -0.81 55.45
N THR A 505 -20.44 0.26 55.30
CA THR A 505 -21.42 0.45 54.20
C THR A 505 -21.12 1.70 53.37
N GLY A 506 -19.96 2.31 53.60
CA GLY A 506 -19.43 3.45 52.87
C GLY A 506 -18.38 4.17 53.70
N PHE A 507 -17.65 5.08 53.09
CA PHE A 507 -16.57 5.82 53.71
C PHE A 507 -16.42 7.21 53.10
N PHE A 508 -15.87 8.14 53.87
CA PHE A 508 -15.56 9.48 53.39
C PHE A 508 -14.11 9.50 52.92
N LEU A 509 -13.92 10.03 51.71
CA LEU A 509 -12.62 10.39 51.19
C LEU A 509 -12.41 11.90 51.35
N GLN A 510 -11.16 12.28 51.51
CA GLN A 510 -10.72 13.66 51.41
C GLN A 510 -9.48 13.73 50.51
N GLU A 511 -9.47 14.67 49.58
CA GLU A 511 -8.34 15.00 48.72
C GLU A 511 -7.08 15.23 49.55
N GLU A 512 -5.94 14.81 49.02
CA GLU A 512 -4.64 15.04 49.64
C GLU A 512 -4.40 16.53 49.80
N ASP A 513 -3.82 16.93 50.94
CA ASP A 513 -3.46 18.33 51.21
C ASP A 513 -2.59 18.97 50.10
N ALA A 514 -1.92 18.16 49.27
CA ALA A 514 -1.10 18.61 48.15
C ALA A 514 -1.91 18.96 46.90
N ASP A 515 -3.04 18.30 46.70
CA ASP A 515 -3.87 18.37 45.49
C ASP A 515 -5.17 19.15 45.73
N ALA A 516 -5.55 19.37 46.99
CA ALA A 516 -6.65 20.21 47.40
C ALA A 516 -6.56 21.64 46.84
N ASP A 517 -7.69 22.17 46.39
CA ASP A 517 -7.80 23.55 45.93
C ASP A 517 -7.92 24.52 47.12
N ALA A 518 -8.10 25.81 46.82
CA ALA A 518 -8.34 26.84 47.84
C ALA A 518 -9.69 27.54 47.68
N ASP A 519 -10.59 26.98 46.85
CA ASP A 519 -11.92 27.50 46.64
C ASP A 519 -12.84 27.03 47.78
N ALA A 520 -13.57 27.98 48.36
CA ALA A 520 -14.53 27.65 49.42
C ALA A 520 -15.89 27.22 48.85
N ALA A 521 -16.06 27.28 47.53
CA ALA A 521 -17.26 26.89 46.83
C ALA A 521 -17.27 25.42 46.40
N THR A 522 -16.12 24.77 46.32
CA THR A 522 -15.93 23.34 46.02
C THR A 522 -15.80 22.53 47.31
N SER A 523 -15.76 21.19 47.20
CA SER A 523 -15.48 20.30 48.33
C SER A 523 -14.29 19.41 48.01
N GLU A 524 -13.40 19.28 48.99
CA GLU A 524 -12.32 18.30 48.96
C GLU A 524 -12.73 16.94 49.52
N GLY A 525 -14.00 16.77 49.90
CA GLY A 525 -14.50 15.53 50.47
C GLY A 525 -15.68 14.96 49.70
N ILE A 526 -15.66 13.65 49.48
CA ILE A 526 -16.73 12.89 48.82
C ILE A 526 -17.08 11.66 49.64
N PHE A 527 -18.32 11.19 49.54
CA PHE A 527 -18.76 9.96 50.17
C PHE A 527 -18.80 8.81 49.16
N VAL A 528 -18.04 7.75 49.43
CA VAL A 528 -18.07 6.53 48.62
C VAL A 528 -19.05 5.54 49.24
N PHE A 529 -20.12 5.21 48.50
CA PHE A 529 -21.04 4.14 48.88
C PHE A 529 -20.49 2.78 48.44
N ALA A 530 -20.11 1.94 49.41
CA ALA A 530 -19.60 0.60 49.15
C ALA A 530 -19.94 -0.36 50.30
N TYR A 531 -20.33 -1.60 49.97
CA TYR A 531 -20.69 -2.60 50.99
C TYR A 531 -19.50 -3.51 51.34
N ASP A 532 -19.18 -3.58 52.63
CA ASP A 532 -18.05 -4.34 53.22
C ASP A 532 -16.66 -4.05 52.58
N PRO A 533 -16.30 -2.78 52.27
CA PRO A 533 -14.98 -2.46 51.75
C PRO A 533 -13.90 -2.67 52.81
N SER A 534 -12.74 -3.17 52.39
CA SER A 534 -11.59 -3.40 53.27
C SER A 534 -10.72 -2.14 53.39
N VAL A 535 -11.24 -1.09 54.05
CA VAL A 535 -10.57 0.20 54.25
C VAL A 535 -10.55 0.65 55.72
N SER A 536 -9.54 1.43 56.10
CA SER A 536 -9.36 2.03 57.43
C SER A 536 -9.16 3.55 57.33
N VAL A 537 -9.54 4.29 58.38
CA VAL A 537 -9.25 5.73 58.46
C VAL A 537 -7.74 5.96 58.41
N GLY A 538 -7.31 6.83 57.50
CA GLY A 538 -5.92 7.15 57.20
C GLY A 538 -5.33 6.37 56.02
N ASP A 539 -6.06 5.43 55.44
CA ASP A 539 -5.63 4.77 54.21
C ASP A 539 -5.73 5.74 53.03
N LYS A 540 -4.69 5.80 52.18
CA LYS A 540 -4.74 6.43 50.86
C LYS A 540 -5.17 5.36 49.86
N VAL A 541 -6.25 5.62 49.15
CA VAL A 541 -6.90 4.64 48.26
C VAL A 541 -7.14 5.26 46.89
N ARG A 542 -7.05 4.43 45.85
CA ARG A 542 -7.53 4.75 44.50
C ARG A 542 -8.89 4.09 44.29
N VAL A 543 -9.90 4.85 43.90
CA VAL A 543 -11.29 4.40 43.78
C VAL A 543 -11.84 4.83 42.43
N THR A 544 -12.31 3.86 41.65
CA THR A 544 -13.10 4.09 40.44
C THR A 544 -14.57 3.85 40.76
N ALA A 545 -15.43 4.83 40.50
CA ALA A 545 -16.86 4.75 40.79
C ALA A 545 -17.67 5.70 39.91
N THR A 546 -18.96 5.41 39.76
CA THR A 546 -19.93 6.34 39.17
C THR A 546 -20.27 7.46 40.16
N VAL A 547 -20.25 8.70 39.70
CA VAL A 547 -20.73 9.87 40.46
C VAL A 547 -22.26 9.86 40.48
N ASP A 548 -22.87 10.11 41.64
CA ASP A 548 -24.33 10.16 41.79
C ASP A 548 -24.73 11.19 42.86
N GLU A 549 -25.86 11.86 42.66
CA GLU A 549 -26.41 12.82 43.61
C GLU A 549 -27.41 12.16 44.57
N PHE A 550 -27.01 11.91 45.83
CA PHE A 550 -27.84 11.21 46.81
C PHE A 550 -28.04 11.97 48.13
N ASN A 551 -29.30 12.34 48.42
CA ASN A 551 -29.70 13.05 49.65
C ASN A 551 -28.99 14.41 49.88
N GLY A 552 -28.61 15.11 48.80
CA GLY A 552 -27.91 16.41 48.86
C GLY A 552 -26.42 16.29 49.17
N LEU A 553 -25.83 15.16 48.79
CA LEU A 553 -24.40 14.89 48.72
C LEU A 553 -24.10 14.33 47.34
N THR A 554 -22.98 14.76 46.77
CA THR A 554 -22.29 14.10 45.67
C THR A 554 -21.45 12.94 46.19
#